data_AF-A0A8J4AUF9-F1
#
_entry.id   AF-A0A8J4AUF9-F1
#
_cell.length_a   1.000
_cell.length_b   1.000
_cell.length_c   1.000
_cell.angle_alpha   90.00
_cell.angle_beta   90.00
_cell.angle_gamma   90.00
#
_symmetry.space_group_name_H-M   'P 1'
#
loop_
_entity.id
_entity.type
_entity.pdbx_description
1 polymer ?
#
loop_
_entity_poly.entity_id
_entity_poly.type
_entity_poly.pdbx_seq_one_letter_code
_entity_poly.pdbx_strand_id
1 'polypeptide(L)'
;MSWGGDVTASDAFVLSQQTQMAATRFPYVALLSMAPADNRVQLVATASGPAIEDPQSLLTLLRGAVANFGALLAAQRAEIEEREHARRLVEEQDAEYEASLAADRRREAERAEERRRQEEEDQRRVEEERRAR
;
A
#
# COMPACT_ATOMS: atom_id res chain seq x y z
N MET A 1 6.81 -6.13 -14.92
CA MET A 1 7.60 -7.35 -14.71
C MET A 1 7.19 -8.37 -15.77
N SER A 2 8.11 -9.18 -16.27
CA SER A 2 7.80 -10.34 -17.12
C SER A 2 8.27 -11.59 -16.40
N TRP A 3 7.47 -12.65 -16.42
CA TRP A 3 7.82 -13.95 -15.85
C TRP A 3 7.71 -15.02 -16.93
N GLY A 4 8.59 -16.02 -16.87
CA GLY A 4 8.56 -17.19 -17.73
C GLY A 4 8.75 -18.43 -16.87
N GLY A 5 8.05 -19.50 -17.21
CA GLY A 5 8.11 -20.76 -16.49
C GLY A 5 7.71 -21.93 -17.38
N ASP A 6 8.16 -23.11 -16.98
CA ASP A 6 7.75 -24.38 -17.59
C ASP A 6 6.49 -24.88 -16.88
N VAL A 7 5.44 -25.18 -17.64
CA VAL A 7 4.16 -25.70 -17.12
C VAL A 7 4.30 -27.06 -16.43
N THR A 8 5.42 -27.76 -16.61
CA THR A 8 5.74 -28.99 -15.88
C THR A 8 6.17 -28.71 -14.43
N ALA A 9 6.54 -27.48 -14.08
CA ALA A 9 6.83 -27.05 -12.72
C ALA A 9 5.55 -26.63 -11.97
N SER A 10 5.50 -26.88 -10.66
CA SER A 10 4.32 -26.65 -9.81
C SER A 10 3.75 -25.23 -9.91
N ASP A 11 4.63 -24.23 -9.95
CA ASP A 11 4.23 -22.83 -9.85
C ASP A 11 3.52 -22.35 -11.12
N ALA A 12 4.05 -22.77 -12.28
CA ALA A 12 3.45 -22.49 -13.58
C ALA A 12 2.12 -23.23 -13.78
N PHE A 13 2.04 -24.47 -13.30
CA PHE A 13 0.82 -25.27 -13.36
C PHE A 13 -0.30 -24.65 -12.53
N VAL A 14 -0.04 -24.28 -11.26
CA VAL A 14 -1.02 -23.64 -10.38
C VAL A 14 -1.52 -22.32 -10.97
N LEU A 15 -0.61 -21.48 -11.48
CA LEU A 15 -0.97 -20.22 -12.12
C LEU A 15 -1.89 -20.44 -13.33
N SER A 16 -1.56 -21.42 -14.18
CA SER A 16 -2.36 -21.73 -15.38
C SER A 16 -3.79 -22.18 -15.04
N GLN A 17 -3.95 -22.98 -13.98
CA GLN A 17 -5.25 -23.43 -13.48
C GLN A 17 -6.06 -22.28 -12.86
N GLN A 18 -5.43 -21.44 -12.03
CA GLN A 18 -6.09 -20.31 -11.37
C GLN A 18 -6.57 -19.23 -12.35
N THR A 19 -5.84 -19.03 -13.44
CA THR A 19 -6.14 -18.02 -14.46
C THR A 19 -6.92 -18.60 -15.65
N GLN A 20 -7.32 -19.88 -15.58
CA GLN A 20 -8.02 -20.60 -16.64
C GLN A 20 -7.29 -20.54 -18.00
N MET A 21 -5.97 -20.51 -17.99
CA MET A 21 -5.14 -20.52 -19.18
C MET A 21 -5.21 -21.91 -19.80
N ALA A 22 -6.00 -22.06 -20.87
CA ALA A 22 -6.06 -23.29 -21.67
C ALA A 22 -4.82 -23.40 -22.60
N ALA A 23 -3.62 -23.45 -22.00
CA ALA A 23 -2.34 -23.54 -22.69
C ALA A 23 -2.16 -24.93 -23.33
N THR A 24 -2.73 -25.09 -24.53
CA THR A 24 -2.75 -26.35 -25.29
C THR A 24 -1.67 -26.42 -26.38
N ARG A 25 -1.02 -25.28 -26.68
CA ARG A 25 0.07 -25.17 -27.67
C ARG A 25 1.18 -24.30 -27.11
N PHE A 26 2.42 -24.66 -27.43
CA PHE A 26 3.62 -24.00 -26.93
C PHE A 26 4.50 -23.49 -28.10
N PRO A 27 5.17 -22.34 -27.95
CA PRO A 27 5.17 -21.48 -26.76
C PRO A 27 3.79 -20.81 -26.53
N TYR A 28 3.53 -20.40 -25.29
CA TYR A 28 2.27 -19.77 -24.88
C TYR A 28 2.60 -18.47 -24.13
N VAL A 29 1.94 -17.38 -24.51
CA VAL A 29 2.10 -16.07 -23.88
C VAL A 29 0.74 -15.60 -23.40
N ALA A 30 0.68 -15.07 -22.18
CA ALA A 30 -0.49 -14.37 -21.69
C ALA A 30 -0.12 -13.02 -21.07
N LEU A 31 -1.05 -12.09 -21.24
CA LEU A 31 -1.11 -10.85 -20.50
C LEU A 31 -2.11 -11.03 -19.37
N LEU A 32 -1.66 -10.78 -18.14
CA LEU A 32 -2.46 -10.89 -16.93
C LEU A 32 -2.63 -9.50 -16.30
N SER A 33 -3.82 -9.21 -15.79
CA SER A 33 -4.09 -8.06 -14.92
C SER A 33 -4.29 -8.56 -13.49
N MET A 34 -3.80 -7.80 -12.51
CA MET A 34 -3.99 -8.09 -11.10
C MET A 34 -4.77 -6.94 -10.47
N ALA A 35 -5.93 -7.24 -9.90
CA ALA A 35 -6.68 -6.28 -9.10
C ALA A 35 -6.12 -6.30 -7.66
N PRO A 36 -5.62 -5.18 -7.11
CA PRO A 36 -5.03 -5.18 -5.77
C PRO A 36 -6.02 -5.40 -4.64
N ALA A 37 -7.32 -5.17 -4.91
CA ALA A 37 -8.38 -5.29 -3.92
C ALA A 37 -8.54 -6.74 -3.40
N ASP A 38 -8.43 -7.71 -4.28
CA ASP A 38 -8.70 -9.13 -4.01
C ASP A 38 -7.53 -10.04 -4.42
N ASN A 39 -6.40 -9.46 -4.83
CA ASN A 39 -5.24 -10.16 -5.38
C ASN A 39 -5.62 -11.13 -6.52
N ARG A 40 -6.73 -10.84 -7.21
CA ARG A 40 -7.25 -11.72 -8.25
C ARG A 40 -6.53 -11.45 -9.55
N VAL A 41 -5.97 -12.50 -10.11
CA VAL A 41 -5.33 -12.48 -11.42
C VAL A 41 -6.38 -12.75 -12.49
N GLN A 42 -6.48 -11.87 -13.48
CA GLN A 42 -7.38 -11.98 -14.61
C GLN A 42 -6.58 -12.11 -15.90
N LEU A 43 -7.02 -13.02 -16.76
CA LEU A 43 -6.49 -13.18 -18.11
C LEU A 43 -7.00 -12.06 -19.03
N VAL A 44 -6.09 -11.27 -19.60
CA VAL A 44 -6.40 -10.11 -20.47
C VAL A 44 -6.28 -10.49 -21.94
N ALA A 45 -5.19 -11.14 -22.31
CA ALA A 45 -4.95 -11.60 -23.67
C ALA A 45 -4.03 -12.81 -23.67
N THR A 46 -4.14 -13.65 -24.71
CA THR A 46 -3.33 -14.86 -24.83
C THR A 46 -2.95 -15.10 -26.28
N ALA A 47 -1.79 -15.70 -26.51
CA ALA A 47 -1.34 -16.11 -27.83
C ALA A 47 -0.51 -17.40 -27.71
N SER A 48 -0.54 -18.24 -28.73
CA SER A 48 0.27 -19.46 -28.76
C SER A 48 0.65 -19.87 -30.18
N GLY A 49 1.70 -20.68 -30.30
CA GLY A 49 2.13 -21.25 -31.58
C GLY A 49 2.61 -20.18 -32.59
N PRO A 50 2.24 -20.26 -33.88
CA PRO A 50 2.80 -19.38 -34.91
C PRO A 50 2.54 -17.87 -34.69
N ALA A 51 1.49 -17.53 -33.96
CA ALA A 51 1.11 -16.14 -33.68
C ALA A 51 2.13 -15.37 -32.82
N ILE A 52 3.03 -16.09 -32.14
CA ILE A 52 4.09 -15.52 -31.31
C ILE A 52 5.50 -15.73 -31.90
N GLU A 53 5.61 -16.38 -33.06
CA GLU A 53 6.88 -16.56 -33.77
C GLU A 53 7.34 -15.26 -34.44
N ASP A 54 6.40 -14.40 -34.84
CA ASP A 54 6.66 -13.05 -35.33
C ASP A 54 6.50 -12.00 -34.21
N PRO A 55 7.57 -11.27 -33.84
CA PRO A 55 7.51 -10.21 -32.84
C PRO A 55 6.50 -9.10 -33.16
N GLN A 56 6.25 -8.78 -34.43
CA GLN A 56 5.30 -7.72 -34.81
C GLN A 56 3.85 -8.13 -34.53
N SER A 57 3.53 -9.39 -34.79
CA SER A 57 2.22 -9.98 -34.46
C SER A 57 1.95 -9.96 -32.95
N LEU A 58 2.94 -10.33 -32.14
CA LEU A 58 2.83 -10.25 -30.67
C LEU A 58 2.66 -8.80 -30.18
N LEU A 59 3.45 -7.85 -30.71
CA LEU A 59 3.31 -6.43 -30.38
C LEU A 59 1.92 -5.89 -30.72
N THR A 60 1.38 -6.28 -31.88
CA THR A 60 0.05 -5.87 -32.31
C THR A 60 -1.03 -6.40 -31.37
N LEU A 61 -0.93 -7.66 -30.96
CA LEU A 61 -1.83 -8.26 -29.98
C LEU A 61 -1.78 -7.53 -28.63
N LEU A 62 -0.57 -7.26 -28.12
CA LEU A 62 -0.40 -6.55 -26.85
C LEU A 62 -0.94 -5.12 -26.92
N ARG A 63 -0.70 -4.39 -28.02
CA ARG A 63 -1.26 -3.06 -28.23
C ARG A 63 -2.78 -3.08 -28.30
N GLY A 64 -3.36 -4.07 -29.00
CA GLY A 64 -4.80 -4.26 -29.07
C GLY A 64 -5.41 -4.59 -27.70
N ALA A 65 -4.76 -5.44 -26.92
CA ALA A 65 -5.18 -5.73 -25.55
C ALA A 65 -5.16 -4.48 -24.67
N VAL A 66 -4.09 -3.68 -24.73
CA VAL A 66 -4.02 -2.40 -24.00
C VAL A 66 -5.09 -1.42 -24.48
N ALA A 67 -5.41 -1.35 -25.77
CA ALA A 67 -6.48 -0.49 -26.27
C ALA A 67 -7.87 -0.94 -25.77
N ASN A 68 -8.15 -2.25 -25.81
CA ASN A 68 -9.44 -2.82 -25.42
C ASN A 68 -9.67 -2.76 -23.91
N PHE A 69 -8.62 -2.99 -23.12
CA PHE A 69 -8.70 -3.03 -21.66
C PHE A 69 -8.18 -1.75 -21.00
N GLY A 70 -7.71 -0.77 -21.77
CA GLY A 70 -7.06 0.43 -21.26
C GLY A 70 -7.93 1.25 -20.33
N ALA A 71 -9.21 1.42 -20.66
CA ALA A 71 -10.16 2.12 -19.81
C ALA A 71 -10.39 1.40 -18.47
N LEU A 72 -10.52 0.06 -18.51
CA LEU A 72 -10.67 -0.76 -17.31
C LEU A 72 -9.42 -0.69 -16.43
N LEU A 73 -8.24 -0.83 -17.04
CA LEU A 73 -6.96 -0.76 -16.34
C LEU A 73 -6.70 0.63 -15.75
N ALA A 74 -7.09 1.70 -16.45
CA ALA A 74 -6.99 3.07 -15.95
C ALA A 74 -7.93 3.31 -14.77
N ALA A 75 -9.17 2.83 -14.83
CA ALA A 75 -10.11 2.90 -13.72
C ALA A 75 -9.60 2.13 -12.49
N GLN A 76 -9.08 0.91 -12.69
CA GLN A 76 -8.46 0.13 -11.62
C GLN A 76 -7.27 0.86 -11.00
N ARG A 77 -6.40 1.48 -11.80
CA ARG A 77 -5.28 2.30 -11.31
C ARG A 77 -5.75 3.47 -10.45
N ALA A 78 -6.76 4.21 -10.91
CA ALA A 78 -7.31 5.33 -10.16
C ALA A 78 -7.90 4.89 -8.81
N GLU A 79 -8.63 3.76 -8.77
CA GLU A 79 -9.19 3.20 -7.53
C GLU A 79 -8.10 2.82 -6.53
N ILE A 80 -6.98 2.26 -7.01
CA ILE A 80 -5.83 1.93 -6.16
C ILE A 80 -5.20 3.20 -5.60
N GLU A 81 -4.95 4.20 -6.45
CA GLU A 81 -4.36 5.47 -6.05
C GLU A 81 -5.25 6.21 -5.04
N GLU A 82 -6.57 6.18 -5.22
CA GLU A 82 -7.55 6.77 -4.31
C GLU A 82 -7.52 6.07 -2.94
N ARG A 83 -7.49 4.73 -2.91
CA ARG A 83 -7.39 3.98 -1.64
C ARG A 83 -6.08 4.25 -0.90
N GLU A 84 -4.96 4.23 -1.61
CA GLU A 84 -3.65 4.54 -1.02
C GLU A 84 -3.57 5.99 -0.54
N HIS A 85 -4.21 6.92 -1.24
CA HIS A 85 -4.31 8.30 -0.79
C HIS A 85 -5.19 8.43 0.47
N ALA A 86 -6.36 7.80 0.48
CA ALA A 86 -7.26 7.80 1.64
C ALA A 86 -6.61 7.19 2.87
N ARG A 87 -5.88 6.07 2.70
CA ARG A 87 -5.13 5.43 3.77
C ARG A 87 -4.03 6.35 4.33
N ARG A 88 -3.21 6.94 3.46
CA ARG A 88 -2.17 7.90 3.88
C ARG A 88 -2.76 9.09 4.64
N LEU A 89 -3.90 9.61 4.18
CA LEU A 89 -4.57 10.73 4.84
C LEU A 89 -5.02 10.40 6.28
N VAL A 90 -5.47 9.17 6.52
CA VAL A 90 -5.81 8.70 7.88
C VAL A 90 -4.55 8.56 8.73
N GLU A 91 -3.50 7.92 8.18
CA GLU A 91 -2.21 7.75 8.88
C GLU A 91 -1.58 9.11 9.26
N GLU A 92 -1.66 10.11 8.39
CA GLU A 92 -1.19 11.48 8.65
C GLU A 92 -2.00 12.17 9.75
N GLN A 93 -3.33 12.07 9.71
CA GLN A 93 -4.20 12.64 10.75
C GLN A 93 -3.97 12.01 12.12
N ASP A 94 -3.85 10.69 12.17
CA ASP A 94 -3.58 9.96 13.40
C ASP A 94 -2.22 10.36 13.99
N ALA A 95 -1.20 10.52 13.14
CA ALA A 95 0.12 10.97 13.57
C ALA A 95 0.11 12.41 14.13
N GLU A 96 -0.59 13.33 13.47
CA GLU A 96 -0.76 14.71 13.95
C GLU A 96 -1.53 14.77 15.26
N TYR A 97 -2.59 13.98 15.39
CA TYR A 97 -3.40 13.89 16.59
C TYR A 97 -2.58 13.38 17.78
N GLU A 98 -1.84 12.27 17.61
CA GLU A 98 -0.96 11.72 18.64
C GLU A 98 0.14 12.71 19.04
N ALA A 99 0.72 13.43 18.08
CA ALA A 99 1.70 14.47 18.35
C ALA A 99 1.12 15.62 19.18
N SER A 100 -0.10 16.09 18.85
CA SER A 100 -0.80 17.12 19.63
C SER A 100 -1.10 16.64 21.05
N LEU A 101 -1.61 15.42 21.19
CA LEU A 101 -1.92 14.83 22.49
C LEU A 101 -0.68 14.69 23.37
N ALA A 102 0.45 14.28 22.79
CA ALA A 102 1.73 14.21 23.50
C ALA A 102 2.23 15.60 23.94
N ALA A 103 2.09 16.62 23.10
CA ALA A 103 2.44 18.00 23.43
C ALA A 103 1.58 18.56 24.57
N ASP A 104 0.27 18.27 24.57
CA ASP A 104 -0.64 18.69 25.64
C ASP A 104 -0.27 18.03 26.97
N ARG A 105 -0.02 16.71 26.97
CA ARG A 105 0.43 15.98 28.17
C ARG A 105 1.74 16.55 28.72
N ARG A 106 2.70 16.90 27.86
CA ARG A 106 3.96 17.54 28.29
C ARG A 106 3.71 18.89 28.94
N ARG A 107 2.91 19.75 28.30
CA ARG A 107 2.55 21.08 28.84
C ARG A 107 1.79 21.00 30.17
N GLU A 108 0.97 19.99 30.37
CA GLU A 108 0.29 19.76 31.66
C GLU A 108 1.26 19.29 32.75
N ALA A 109 2.17 18.36 32.40
CA ALA A 109 3.20 17.88 33.32
C ALA A 109 4.15 19.02 33.76
N GLU A 110 4.62 19.84 32.83
CA GLU A 110 5.46 21.01 33.12
C GLU A 110 4.75 21.99 34.05
N ARG A 111 3.49 22.32 33.77
CA ARG A 111 2.70 23.21 34.63
C ARG A 111 2.45 22.63 36.03
N ALA A 112 2.29 21.31 36.15
CA ALA A 112 2.14 20.65 37.44
C ALA A 112 3.45 20.65 38.24
N GLU A 113 4.58 20.44 37.58
CA GLU A 113 5.90 20.51 38.22
C GLU A 113 6.23 21.93 38.69
N GLU A 114 5.95 22.95 37.88
CA GLU A 114 6.17 24.35 38.24
C GLU A 114 5.33 24.77 39.45
N ARG A 115 4.05 24.37 39.50
CA ARG A 115 3.20 24.59 40.69
C ARG A 115 3.77 23.92 41.95
N ARG A 116 4.24 22.67 41.84
CA ARG A 116 4.87 21.98 42.97
C ARG A 116 6.13 22.68 43.47
N ARG A 117 6.98 23.16 42.55
CA ARG A 117 8.20 23.92 42.92
C ARG A 117 7.84 25.23 43.62
N GLN A 118 6.85 25.95 43.14
CA GLN A 118 6.35 27.17 43.79
C GLN A 118 5.80 26.89 45.20
N GLU A 119 4.98 25.84 45.35
CA GLU A 119 4.46 25.43 46.66
C GLU A 119 5.57 25.02 47.64
N GLU A 120 6.59 24.29 47.20
CA GLU A 120 7.75 23.92 48.02
C GLU A 120 8.59 25.13 48.42
N GLU A 121 8.82 26.09 47.50
CA GLU A 121 9.53 27.33 47.81
C GLU A 121 8.77 28.19 48.83
N ASP A 122 7.46 28.35 48.64
CA ASP A 122 6.62 29.13 49.56
C ASP A 122 6.59 28.49 50.96
N GLN A 123 6.49 27.16 51.04
CA GLN A 123 6.57 26.43 52.31
C GLN A 123 7.91 26.65 53.01
N ARG A 124 9.03 26.59 52.28
CA ARG A 124 10.37 26.85 52.84
C ARG A 124 10.50 28.27 53.37
N ARG A 125 10.02 29.28 52.63
CA ARG A 125 10.03 30.69 53.06
C ARG A 125 9.22 30.88 54.34
N VAL A 126 8.01 30.33 54.41
CA VAL A 126 7.16 30.40 55.61
C VAL A 126 7.82 29.72 56.81
N GLU A 127 8.49 28.58 56.61
CA GLU A 127 9.16 27.86 57.68
C GLU A 127 10.42 28.58 58.19
N GLU A 128 11.19 29.20 57.29
CA GLU A 128 12.33 30.06 57.64
C GLU A 128 11.88 31.30 58.43
N GLU A 129 10.82 31.99 58.00
CA GLU A 129 10.25 33.12 58.73
C GLU A 129 9.76 32.72 60.14
N ARG A 130 9.21 31.51 60.28
CA ARG A 130 8.74 31.00 61.58
C ARG A 130 9.88 30.60 62.51
N ARG A 131 11.05 30.23 61.98
CA ARG A 131 12.25 29.88 62.78
C ARG A 131 13.07 31.12 63.17
N ALA A 132 12.95 32.21 62.42
CA ALA A 132 13.63 33.48 62.69
C ALA A 132 12.91 34.37 63.73
N ARG A 133 11.75 33.94 64.24
CA ARG A 133 10.90 34.68 65.18
C ARG A 133 10.86 34.00 66.55
#